data_AF-A0A3D5SMQ2-F1
#
_entry.id   AF-A0A3D5SMQ2-F1
#
_cell.length_a   1.000
_cell.length_b   1.000
_cell.length_c   1.000
_cell.angle_alpha   90.00
_cell.angle_beta   90.00
_cell.angle_gamma   90.00
#
_symmetry.space_group_name_H-M   'P 1'
#
loop_
_entity.id
_entity.type
_entity.pdbx_description
1 polymer ?
#
loop_
_entity_poly.entity_id
_entity_poly.type
_entity_poly.pdbx_seq_one_letter_code
_entity_poly.pdbx_strand_id
1 'polypeptide(L)' 'MPTILNDMEVRVLGSLVEKQVTTPEYYPLTLNALTLACNQKNNRNPVTAL' A
#
# COMPACT_ATOMS: atom_id res chain seq x y z
N MET A 1 7.68 22.03 -3.63
CA MET A 1 8.76 21.33 -2.90
C MET A 1 8.72 19.87 -3.30
N PRO A 2 9.85 19.21 -3.60
CA PRO A 2 9.84 17.77 -3.81
C PRO A 2 9.59 17.08 -2.46
N THR A 3 8.53 16.27 -2.39
CA THR A 3 8.25 15.43 -1.22
C THR A 3 9.02 14.14 -1.36
N ILE A 4 10.06 13.96 -0.55
CA ILE A 4 10.80 12.70 -0.46
C ILE A 4 10.06 11.82 0.54
N LEU A 5 9.51 10.71 0.07
CA LEU A 5 8.81 9.74 0.90
C LEU A 5 9.82 8.78 1.52
N ASN A 6 9.62 8.42 2.79
CA ASN A 6 10.34 7.30 3.39
C ASN A 6 9.79 5.96 2.88
N ASP A 7 10.51 4.87 3.14
CA ASP A 7 10.17 3.53 2.63
C ASP A 7 8.74 3.08 2.97
N MET A 8 8.24 3.45 4.15
CA MET A 8 6.90 3.10 4.59
C MET A 8 5.82 3.95 3.91
N GLU A 9 6.09 5.23 3.70
CA GLU A 9 5.19 6.12 2.96
C GLU A 9 5.09 5.69 1.48
N VAL A 10 6.22 5.32 0.86
CA VAL A 10 6.24 4.74 -0.49
C VAL A 10 5.40 3.46 -0.54
N ARG A 11 5.51 2.60 0.48
CA ARG A 11 4.70 1.37 0.59
C ARG A 11 3.22 1.65 0.66
N VAL A 12 2.81 2.61 1.50
CA VAL A 12 1.41 3.01 1.66
C VAL A 12 0.86 3.55 0.34
N LEU A 13 1.59 4.48 -0.29
CA LEU A 13 1.19 5.08 -1.56
C LEU A 13 1.09 4.01 -2.66
N GLY A 14 2.10 3.16 -2.80
CA GLY A 14 2.11 2.07 -3.78
C GLY A 14 0.96 1.09 -3.56
N SER A 15 0.61 0.78 -2.31
CA SER A 15 -0.52 -0.09 -1.99
C SER A 15 -1.86 0.55 -2.38
N LEU A 16 -2.03 1.86 -2.19
CA LEU A 16 -3.22 2.58 -2.64
C LEU A 16 -3.34 2.58 -4.18
N VAL A 17 -2.25 2.87 -4.89
CA VAL A 17 -2.21 2.89 -6.36
C VAL A 17 -2.52 1.50 -6.93
N GLU A 18 -1.88 0.45 -6.40
CA GLU A 18 -2.11 -0.93 -6.82
C GLU A 18 -3.58 -1.32 -6.66
N LYS A 19 -4.18 -1.06 -5.49
CA LYS A 19 -5.56 -1.48 -5.19
C LYS A 19 -6.62 -0.64 -5.89
N GLN A 20 -6.33 0.62 -6.23
CA GLN A 20 -7.22 1.41 -7.08
C GLN A 20 -7.38 0.78 -8.47
N VAL A 21 -6.31 0.21 -9.03
CA VAL A 21 -6.32 -0.37 -10.39
C VAL A 21 -6.74 -1.84 -10.39
N THR A 22 -6.22 -2.64 -9.46
CA THR A 22 -6.39 -4.11 -9.47
C THR A 22 -7.65 -4.57 -8.75
N THR A 23 -8.17 -3.78 -7.81
CA THR A 23 -9.35 -4.11 -7.00
C THR A 23 -10.25 -2.86 -6.77
N PRO A 24 -10.72 -2.21 -7.84
CA PRO A 24 -11.46 -0.94 -7.75
C PRO A 24 -12.76 -1.04 -6.94
N GLU A 25 -13.37 -2.21 -6.87
CA GLU A 25 -14.59 -2.49 -6.11
C GLU A 25 -14.41 -2.38 -4.58
N TYR A 26 -13.17 -2.51 -4.09
CA TYR A 26 -12.83 -2.36 -2.68
C TYR A 26 -12.19 -1.00 -2.36
N TYR A 27 -12.06 -0.12 -3.36
CA TYR A 27 -11.52 1.22 -3.17
C TYR A 27 -12.66 2.24 -2.92
N PRO A 28 -12.54 3.17 -1.96
CA PRO A 28 -11.38 3.44 -1.10
C PRO A 28 -11.20 2.40 0.03
N LEU A 29 -9.93 2.12 0.35
CA LEU A 29 -9.57 1.18 1.41
C LEU A 29 -9.86 1.77 2.80
N THR A 30 -10.33 0.91 3.72
CA THR A 30 -10.29 1.19 5.16
C THR A 30 -8.84 1.13 5.67
N LEU A 31 -8.58 1.71 6.84
CA LEU A 31 -7.24 1.65 7.45
C LEU A 31 -6.74 0.20 7.61
N ASN A 32 -7.59 -0.71 8.07
CA ASN A 32 -7.23 -2.12 8.21
C ASN A 32 -6.92 -2.79 6.86
N ALA A 33 -7.73 -2.52 5.83
CA ALA A 33 -7.49 -3.07 4.50
C ALA A 33 -6.17 -2.55 3.90
N LEU A 34 -5.82 -1.29 4.15
CA LEU A 34 -4.54 -0.71 3.76
C LEU A 34 -3.37 -1.33 4.52
N THR A 35 -3.48 -1.55 5.84
CA THR A 35 -2.45 -2.24 6.63
C THR A 35 -2.21 -3.66 6.09
N LEU A 36 -3.28 -4.41 5.79
CA LEU A 36 -3.19 -5.73 5.17
C LEU A 36 -2.54 -5.66 3.78
N ALA A 37 -2.86 -4.64 2.98
CA ALA A 37 -2.23 -4.42 1.67
C ALA A 37 -0.72 -4.11 1.79
N CYS A 38 -0.30 -3.33 2.78
CA CYS A 38 1.11 -3.05 3.03
C CYS A 38 1.90 -4.31 3.41
N ASN A 39 1.27 -5.21 4.18
CA ASN A 39 1.84 -6.45 4.71
C ASN A 39 1.61 -7.69 3.82
N GLN A 40 1.19 -7.52 2.56
CA GLN A 40 1.01 -8.65 1.64
C GLN A 40 2.32 -9.44 1.46
N LYS A 41 2.22 -10.78 1.47
CA LYS A 41 3.38 -11.67 1.26
C LYS A 41 3.84 -11.71 -0.19
N ASN A 42 2.93 -11.44 -1.13
CA ASN A 42 3.21 -11.34 -2.55
C ASN A 42 3.38 -9.87 -2.95
N ASN A 43 4.12 -9.62 -4.03
CA ASN A 43 4.28 -8.28 -4.62
C ASN A 43 4.76 -7.19 -3.63
N ARG A 44 5.52 -7.58 -2.60
CA ARG A 44 6.16 -6.68 -1.64
C ARG A 44 7.62 -7.09 -1.47
N ASN A 45 8.51 -6.12 -1.54
CA ASN A 45 9.93 -6.30 -1.25
C ASN A 45 10.45 -5.05 -0.52
N PRO A 46 10.92 -5.15 0.74
CA PRO A 46 10.83 -6.32 1.60
C PRO A 46 9.39 -6.61 2.02
N VAL A 47 9.10 -7.85 2.41
CA VAL A 47 7.84 -8.18 3.09
C VAL A 47 7.88 -7.53 4.49
N THR A 48 6.80 -6.83 4.86
CA THR A 48 6.67 -6.14 6.15
C THR A 48 5.63 -6.83 7.02
N ALA A 49 5.71 -6.60 8.34
CA ALA A 49 4.70 -6.97 9.31
C ALA A 49 4.48 -5.77 10.26
N LEU A 50 3.77 -4.76 9.75
CA LEU A 50 3.25 -3.65 10.55
C LEU A 50 2.14 -4.11 11.49
#